data_AF-A0A969WTS2-F1
#
_entry.id   AF-A0A969WTS2-F1
#
_cell.length_a   1.000
_cell.length_b   1.000
_cell.length_c   1.000
_cell.angle_alpha   90.00
_cell.angle_beta   90.00
_cell.angle_gamma   90.00
#
_symmetry.space_group_name_H-M   'P 1'
#
loop_
_entity.id
_entity.type
_entity.pdbx_description
1 polymer ?
#
loop_
_entity_poly.entity_id
_entity_poly.type
_entity_poly.pdbx_seq_one_letter_code
_entity_poly.pdbx_strand_id
1 'polypeptide(L)'
;MNNVSKRLMALSESETLVMSQKSAELKAQGVDVINLSVGEPDFATPNHIKEAAKEAIDNNFTFYTPAAGTLDLRKAVCDKLKRENGLTYKPNQIVCSNGAKQSLCNAILALV
;
A
#
# COMPACT_ATOMS: atom_id res chain seq x y z
N MET A 1 -3.83 29.44 -17.08
CA MET A 1 -4.68 28.71 -16.11
C MET A 1 -4.49 27.23 -16.36
N ASN A 2 -4.12 26.45 -15.34
CA ASN A 2 -3.94 25.00 -15.51
C ASN A 2 -5.28 24.35 -15.85
N ASN A 3 -5.42 23.83 -17.09
CA ASN A 3 -6.63 23.15 -17.55
C ASN A 3 -6.71 21.73 -16.96
N VAL A 4 -7.22 21.62 -15.73
CA VAL A 4 -7.41 20.35 -15.04
C VAL A 4 -8.86 20.16 -14.58
N SER A 5 -9.25 18.91 -14.32
CA SER A 5 -10.62 18.59 -13.88
C SER A 5 -10.96 19.24 -12.52
N LYS A 6 -12.24 19.53 -12.28
CA LYS A 6 -12.73 20.08 -11.00
C LYS A 6 -12.37 19.22 -9.79
N ARG A 7 -12.40 17.88 -9.96
CA ARG A 7 -12.02 16.92 -8.91
C ARG A 7 -10.56 17.09 -8.49
N LEU A 8 -9.66 17.37 -9.44
CA LEU A 8 -8.26 17.64 -9.13
C LEU A 8 -8.09 19.00 -8.46
N MET A 9 -8.81 20.03 -8.92
CA MET A 9 -8.77 21.37 -8.31
C MET A 9 -9.27 21.41 -6.87
N ALA A 10 -10.10 20.45 -6.47
CA ALA A 10 -10.64 20.36 -5.11
C ALA A 10 -9.71 19.68 -4.11
N LEU A 11 -8.59 19.09 -4.55
CA LEU A 11 -7.62 18.45 -3.66
C LEU A 11 -6.71 19.49 -3.01
N SER A 12 -6.55 19.41 -1.69
CA SER A 12 -5.54 20.16 -0.95
C SER A 12 -4.17 19.50 -1.07
N GLU A 13 -3.13 20.27 -0.80
CA GLU A 13 -1.77 19.74 -0.64
C GLU A 13 -1.68 18.86 0.62
N SER A 14 -0.74 17.91 0.61
CA SER A 14 -0.52 16.98 1.73
C SER A 14 0.46 17.58 2.73
N GLU A 15 -0.02 18.02 3.88
CA GLU A 15 0.81 18.60 4.95
C GLU A 15 1.93 17.64 5.43
N THR A 16 1.67 16.33 5.41
CA THR A 16 2.68 15.31 5.76
C THR A 16 3.83 15.25 4.75
N LEU A 17 3.57 15.57 3.47
CA LEU A 17 4.61 15.62 2.44
C LEU A 17 5.47 16.86 2.63
N VAL A 18 4.83 18.01 2.90
CA VAL A 18 5.52 19.27 3.20
C VAL A 18 6.46 19.09 4.41
N MET A 19 5.99 18.47 5.49
CA MET A 19 6.83 18.22 6.67
C MET A 19 8.01 17.28 6.38
N SER A 20 7.78 16.25 5.56
CA SER A 20 8.84 15.29 5.17
C SER A 20 9.92 15.97 4.31
N GLN A 21 9.51 16.82 3.37
CA GLN A 21 10.43 17.62 2.56
C GLN A 21 11.25 18.57 3.43
N LYS A 22 10.60 19.29 4.35
CA LYS A 22 11.30 20.22 5.24
C LYS A 22 12.34 19.53 6.12
N SER A 23 12.00 18.35 6.63
CA SER A 23 12.91 17.53 7.44
C SER A 23 14.14 17.09 6.64
N ALA A 24 13.96 16.71 5.37
CA ALA A 24 15.05 16.33 4.48
C ALA A 24 15.95 17.52 4.11
N GLU A 25 15.39 18.70 3.86
CA GLU A 25 16.13 19.94 3.60
C GLU A 25 17.03 20.32 4.77
N LEU A 26 16.49 20.30 6.00
CA LEU A 26 17.25 20.63 7.20
C LEU A 26 18.41 19.64 7.44
N LYS A 27 18.18 18.34 7.22
CA LYS A 27 19.25 17.33 7.26
C LYS A 27 20.34 17.62 6.23
N ALA A 28 19.97 17.99 5.00
CA ALA A 28 20.93 18.33 3.94
C ALA A 28 21.75 19.59 4.26
N GLN A 29 21.23 20.48 5.10
CA GLN A 29 21.93 21.66 5.62
C GLN A 29 22.81 21.35 6.84
N GLY A 30 22.90 20.09 7.27
CA GLY A 30 23.71 19.67 8.42
C GLY A 30 23.03 19.83 9.77
N VAL A 31 21.73 20.13 9.81
CA VAL A 31 20.95 20.15 11.05
C VAL A 31 20.69 18.71 11.50
N ASP A 32 20.92 18.43 12.77
CA ASP A 32 20.55 17.14 13.38
C ASP A 32 19.03 17.07 13.57
N VAL A 33 18.36 16.26 12.74
CA VAL A 33 16.89 16.14 12.72
C VAL A 33 16.48 14.73 13.12
N ILE A 34 15.81 14.65 14.27
CA ILE A 34 15.07 13.45 14.68
C ILE A 34 13.70 13.48 13.99
N ASN A 35 13.53 12.62 12.99
CA ASN A 35 12.27 12.55 12.24
C ASN A 35 11.31 11.56 12.90
N LEU A 36 10.21 12.08 13.46
CA LEU A 36 9.12 11.31 14.08
C LEU A 36 7.82 11.35 13.25
N SER A 37 7.88 11.77 11.98
CA SER A 37 6.70 11.94 11.12
C SER A 37 6.46 10.78 10.15
N VAL A 38 7.36 9.81 10.07
CA VAL A 38 7.28 8.69 9.13
C VAL A 38 6.27 7.65 9.63
N GLY A 39 5.35 7.25 8.77
CA GLY A 39 4.28 6.28 9.10
C GLY A 39 4.60 4.83 8.73
N GLU A 40 5.86 4.49 8.50
CA GLU A 40 6.32 3.13 8.16
C GLU A 40 7.25 2.59 9.24
N PRO A 41 7.33 1.27 9.44
CA PRO A 41 8.24 0.69 10.42
C PRO A 41 9.71 0.89 10.04
N ASP A 42 10.57 0.92 11.06
CA ASP A 42 12.02 1.09 10.95
C ASP A 42 12.78 -0.22 10.64
N PHE A 43 12.08 -1.36 10.61
CA PHE A 43 12.66 -2.66 10.28
C PHE A 43 12.50 -3.02 8.80
N ALA A 44 13.48 -3.75 8.27
CA ALA A 44 13.40 -4.27 6.91
C ALA A 44 12.40 -5.43 6.79
N THR A 45 11.86 -5.63 5.58
CA THR A 45 11.02 -6.80 5.26
C THR A 45 11.69 -8.11 5.71
N PRO A 46 10.97 -9.01 6.41
CA PRO A 46 11.50 -10.30 6.86
C PRO A 46 12.11 -11.15 5.72
N ASN A 47 13.18 -11.88 6.02
CA ASN A 47 13.94 -12.62 5.00
C ASN A 47 13.11 -13.66 4.23
N HIS A 48 12.22 -14.39 4.89
CA HIS A 48 11.39 -15.39 4.21
C HIS A 48 10.47 -14.77 3.15
N ILE A 49 10.03 -13.52 3.33
CA ILE A 49 9.25 -12.78 2.31
C ILE A 49 10.15 -12.36 1.15
N LYS A 50 11.38 -11.89 1.44
CA LYS A 50 12.36 -11.53 0.40
C LYS A 50 12.71 -12.74 -0.47
N GLU A 51 12.96 -13.90 0.14
CA GLU A 51 13.29 -15.12 -0.61
C GLU A 51 12.11 -15.60 -1.47
N ALA A 52 10.89 -15.60 -0.94
CA ALA A 52 9.70 -15.94 -1.74
C ALA A 52 9.49 -14.99 -2.93
N ALA A 53 9.80 -13.70 -2.77
CA ALA A 53 9.73 -12.74 -3.87
C ALA A 53 10.81 -12.99 -4.94
N LYS A 54 12.04 -13.36 -4.53
CA LYS A 54 13.10 -13.75 -5.47
C LYS A 54 12.74 -15.03 -6.22
N GLU A 55 12.25 -16.04 -5.52
CA GLU A 55 11.78 -17.28 -6.12
C GLU A 55 10.66 -17.03 -7.15
N ALA A 56 9.73 -16.12 -6.85
CA ALA A 56 8.69 -15.73 -7.80
C ALA A 56 9.28 -15.08 -9.08
N ILE A 57 10.34 -14.27 -8.94
CA ILE A 57 11.08 -13.71 -10.08
C ILE A 57 11.76 -14.82 -10.88
N ASP A 58 12.51 -15.71 -10.21
CA ASP A 58 13.24 -16.82 -10.84
C ASP A 58 12.29 -17.76 -11.59
N ASN A 59 11.07 -17.95 -11.07
CA ASN A 59 10.02 -18.75 -11.68
C ASN A 59 9.13 -17.99 -12.66
N ASN A 60 9.49 -16.76 -13.06
CA ASN A 60 8.77 -15.93 -14.04
C ASN A 60 7.30 -15.62 -13.70
N PHE A 61 6.98 -15.40 -12.42
CA PHE A 61 5.69 -14.84 -12.00
C PHE A 61 5.61 -13.33 -12.33
N THR A 62 5.69 -12.97 -13.61
CA THR A 62 5.78 -11.59 -14.11
C THR A 62 4.63 -11.19 -15.05
N PHE A 63 3.72 -12.11 -15.35
CA PHE A 63 2.57 -11.88 -16.23
C PHE A 63 1.32 -11.43 -15.46
N TYR A 64 0.29 -11.00 -16.19
CA TYR A 64 -0.96 -10.55 -15.59
C TYR A 64 -1.57 -11.58 -14.65
N THR A 65 -1.98 -11.11 -13.48
CA THR A 65 -2.81 -11.85 -12.54
C THR A 65 -4.29 -11.49 -12.74
N PRO A 66 -5.24 -12.30 -12.23
CA PRO A 66 -6.63 -11.88 -12.17
C PRO A 66 -6.79 -10.52 -11.45
N ALA A 67 -7.74 -9.70 -11.88
CA ALA A 67 -7.94 -8.35 -11.35
C ALA A 67 -8.19 -8.32 -9.83
N ALA A 68 -8.81 -9.35 -9.26
CA ALA A 68 -9.05 -9.47 -7.81
C ALA A 68 -7.82 -9.98 -7.02
N GLY A 69 -6.73 -10.35 -7.71
CA GLY A 69 -5.57 -11.03 -7.14
C GLY A 69 -5.59 -12.55 -7.38
N THR A 70 -4.41 -13.16 -7.21
CA THR A 70 -4.22 -14.61 -7.36
C THR A 70 -5.11 -15.38 -6.38
N LEU A 71 -5.53 -16.60 -6.75
CA LEU A 71 -6.42 -17.40 -5.91
C LEU A 71 -5.76 -17.76 -4.58
N ASP A 72 -4.47 -18.11 -4.60
CA ASP A 72 -3.74 -18.54 -3.41
C ASP A 72 -3.60 -17.42 -2.39
N LEU A 73 -3.32 -16.18 -2.84
CA LEU A 73 -3.30 -15.02 -1.97
C LEU A 73 -4.68 -14.76 -1.34
N ARG A 74 -5.75 -14.83 -2.12
CA ARG A 74 -7.11 -14.62 -1.60
C ARG A 74 -7.51 -15.69 -0.57
N LYS A 75 -7.14 -16.96 -0.79
CA LYS A 75 -7.34 -18.03 0.20
C LYS A 75 -6.54 -17.76 1.48
N ALA A 76 -5.27 -17.38 1.36
CA ALA A 76 -4.43 -17.04 2.51
C ALA A 76 -5.01 -15.89 3.33
N VAL A 77 -5.59 -14.87 2.69
CA VAL A 77 -6.30 -13.78 3.37
C VAL A 77 -7.55 -14.28 4.10
N CYS A 78 -8.37 -15.14 3.46
CA CYS A 78 -9.52 -15.78 4.13
C CYS A 78 -9.08 -16.53 5.40
N ASP A 79 -8.03 -17.35 5.30
CA ASP A 79 -7.51 -18.14 6.42
C ASP A 79 -6.95 -17.25 7.53
N LYS A 80 -6.22 -16.18 7.18
CA LYS A 80 -5.74 -15.18 8.14
C LYS A 80 -6.90 -14.53 8.90
N LEU A 81 -7.91 -14.03 8.18
CA LEU A 81 -9.07 -13.37 8.79
C LEU A 81 -9.85 -14.32 9.70
N LYS A 82 -9.96 -15.59 9.33
CA LYS A 82 -10.58 -16.60 10.21
C LYS A 82 -9.74 -16.84 11.46
N ARG A 83 -8.44 -17.05 11.31
CA ARG A 83 -7.51 -17.37 12.41
C ARG A 83 -7.35 -16.22 13.41
N GLU A 84 -7.22 -15.00 12.92
CA GLU A 84 -6.83 -13.84 13.73
C GLU A 84 -8.01 -12.93 14.10
N ASN A 85 -9.10 -12.97 13.32
CA ASN A 85 -10.25 -12.09 13.52
C ASN A 85 -11.57 -12.86 13.71
N GLY A 86 -11.57 -14.19 13.60
CA GLY A 86 -12.81 -15.00 13.68
C GLY A 86 -13.76 -14.79 12.50
N LEU A 87 -13.31 -14.16 11.41
CA LEU A 87 -14.17 -13.80 10.27
C LEU A 87 -14.09 -14.86 9.17
N THR A 88 -15.24 -15.35 8.73
CA THR A 88 -15.33 -16.34 7.64
C THR A 88 -15.73 -15.66 6.34
N TYR A 89 -14.84 -15.70 5.35
CA TYR A 89 -15.07 -15.19 4.00
C TYR A 89 -14.76 -16.24 2.94
N LYS A 90 -15.45 -16.16 1.79
CA LYS A 90 -15.11 -16.90 0.58
C LYS A 90 -14.06 -16.12 -0.23
N PRO A 91 -13.20 -16.78 -1.02
CA PRO A 91 -12.20 -16.07 -1.85
C PRO A 91 -12.78 -15.05 -2.82
N ASN A 92 -14.03 -15.22 -3.28
CA ASN A 92 -14.72 -14.25 -4.14
C ASN A 92 -15.22 -12.99 -3.41
N GLN A 93 -15.07 -12.94 -2.08
CA GLN A 93 -15.33 -11.76 -1.25
C GLN A 93 -14.04 -11.00 -0.88
N ILE A 94 -12.89 -11.42 -1.41
CA ILE A 94 -11.58 -10.80 -1.17
C ILE A 94 -11.07 -10.20 -2.48
N VAL A 95 -10.59 -8.96 -2.41
CA VAL A 95 -9.89 -8.26 -3.50
C VAL A 95 -8.55 -7.79 -2.98
N CYS A 96 -7.47 -8.20 -3.65
CA CYS A 96 -6.12 -7.72 -3.36
C CYS A 96 -5.91 -6.38 -4.07
N SER A 97 -5.26 -5.43 -3.40
CA SER A 97 -5.05 -4.07 -3.91
C SER A 97 -3.61 -3.63 -3.66
N ASN A 98 -3.17 -2.56 -4.33
CA ASN A 98 -1.92 -1.85 -4.11
C ASN A 98 -1.93 -1.10 -2.77
N GLY A 99 -1.85 -1.87 -1.69
CA GLY A 99 -1.97 -1.38 -0.32
C GLY A 99 -3.39 -0.95 0.05
N ALA A 100 -3.59 -0.63 1.33
CA ALA A 100 -4.89 -0.26 1.88
C ALA A 100 -5.49 1.01 1.26
N LYS A 101 -4.63 1.94 0.79
CA LYS A 101 -5.04 3.20 0.17
C LYS A 101 -5.90 2.97 -1.08
N GLN A 102 -5.52 2.00 -1.92
CA GLN A 102 -6.33 1.66 -3.10
C GLN A 102 -7.63 0.94 -2.71
N SER A 103 -7.61 0.06 -1.70
CA SER A 103 -8.84 -0.60 -1.22
C SER A 103 -9.88 0.42 -0.76
N LEU A 104 -9.46 1.45 -0.01
CA LEU A 104 -10.31 2.58 0.38
C LEU A 104 -10.82 3.37 -0.84
N CYS A 105 -9.91 3.73 -1.76
CA CYS A 105 -10.27 4.47 -2.97
C CYS A 105 -11.33 3.72 -3.80
N ASN A 106 -11.13 2.42 -4.02
CA ASN A 106 -12.07 1.58 -4.76
C ASN A 106 -13.43 1.50 -4.06
N ALA A 107 -13.44 1.33 -2.73
CA ALA A 107 -14.69 1.30 -1.97
C ALA A 107 -15.47 2.62 -2.09
N ILE A 108 -14.78 3.76 -1.97
CA ILE A 108 -15.39 5.09 -2.11
C ILE A 108 -15.91 5.28 -3.54
N LEU A 109 -15.08 5.07 -4.56
CA LEU A 109 -15.46 5.28 -5.96
C LEU A 109 -16.56 4.32 -6.46
N ALA A 110 -16.73 3.16 -5.82
CA ALA A 110 -17.77 2.20 -6.18
C ALA A 110 -19.11 2.43 -5.47
N LEU A 111 -19.10 3.09 -4.31
CA LEU A 111 -20.28 3.20 -3.43
C LEU A 111 -20.80 4.64 -3.26
N VAL A 112 -19.99 5.66 -3.57
CA VAL A 112 -20.30 7.09 -3.40
C VAL A 112 -20.28 7.79 -4.75
#